data_AF-A0A4P9XEU4-F1
#
_entry.id   AF-A0A4P9XEU4-F1
#
_cell.length_a   1.000
_cell.length_b   1.000
_cell.length_c   1.000
_cell.angle_alpha   90.00
_cell.angle_beta   90.00
_cell.angle_gamma   90.00
#
_symmetry.space_group_name_H-M   'P 1'
#
loop_
_entity.id
_entity.type
_entity.pdbx_description
1 polymer ?
#
loop_
_entity_poly.entity_id
_entity_poly.type
_entity_poly.pdbx_seq_one_letter_code
_entity_poly.pdbx_strand_id
1 'polypeptide(L)'
;MACKSRAAKPKSKGANPLKQQLAARRDAEPAWPRYARVDRVLFLQFDSPRALTAGIGRAHVFYEGEALRGPLAGCNMPIERLRAWSASTASPAVALSKIEMAVLQIAGIMPAAEADADVEADAPGNGTGTAEAEADTAANMTTAATGDAMGDAADGLLRESPVDYVVAAIGQDRSSFLHEYAHAVYYLNPSYAEAASDAYAALPSDLRAAVEKELAFRNYAPAMFADEWQAYLQEGLADYGKKWVALLQPFQQRLRPYVKLPALTWQTIRPS
;
A
#
# COMPACT_ATOMS: atom_id res chain seq x y z
N MET A 1 50.73 40.91 -44.61
CA MET A 1 49.80 40.87 -43.47
C MET A 1 48.72 39.85 -43.77
N ALA A 2 48.77 38.65 -43.16
CA ALA A 2 47.83 37.56 -43.42
C ALA A 2 46.75 37.53 -42.33
N CYS A 3 45.51 37.87 -42.70
CA CYS A 3 44.36 37.84 -41.81
C CYS A 3 43.83 36.40 -41.72
N LYS A 4 44.14 35.70 -40.62
CA LYS A 4 43.60 34.36 -40.32
C LYS A 4 42.16 34.49 -39.81
N SER A 5 41.18 34.17 -40.65
CA SER A 5 39.78 34.03 -40.23
C SER A 5 39.61 32.75 -39.39
N ARG A 6 39.15 32.91 -38.15
CA ARG A 6 38.76 31.78 -37.28
C ARG A 6 37.33 31.37 -37.65
N ALA A 7 37.17 30.15 -38.15
CA ALA A 7 35.87 29.53 -38.38
C ALA A 7 35.11 29.35 -37.04
N ALA A 8 33.87 29.82 -37.00
CA ALA A 8 32.99 29.66 -35.84
C ALA A 8 32.64 28.18 -35.66
N LYS A 9 32.88 27.64 -34.46
CA LYS A 9 32.46 26.27 -34.11
C LYS A 9 30.93 26.18 -34.13
N PRO A 10 30.33 25.14 -34.74
CA PRO A 10 28.89 24.92 -34.68
C PRO A 10 28.48 24.62 -33.24
N LYS A 11 27.59 25.44 -32.69
CA LYS A 11 26.99 25.21 -31.36
C LYS A 11 26.06 24.00 -31.47
N SER A 12 26.48 22.82 -31.02
CA SER A 12 25.61 21.66 -30.91
C SER A 12 24.59 21.85 -29.78
N LYS A 13 23.42 22.40 -30.11
CA LYS A 13 22.23 22.39 -29.24
C LYS A 13 21.47 21.06 -29.38
N GLY A 14 22.16 19.94 -29.25
CA GLY A 14 21.51 18.64 -29.10
C GLY A 14 21.05 18.49 -27.66
N ALA A 15 19.76 18.75 -27.37
CA ALA A 15 19.20 18.41 -26.07
C ALA A 15 19.42 16.91 -25.82
N ASN A 16 20.00 16.57 -24.66
CA ASN A 16 20.29 15.19 -24.31
C ASN A 16 18.97 14.39 -24.27
N PRO A 17 18.78 13.38 -25.12
CA PRO A 17 17.52 12.61 -25.20
C PRO A 17 17.15 11.97 -23.87
N LEU A 18 18.14 11.65 -23.02
CA LEU A 18 17.90 11.15 -21.66
C LEU A 18 17.21 12.20 -20.78
N LYS A 19 17.58 13.48 -20.88
CA LYS A 19 16.92 14.57 -20.13
C LYS A 19 15.48 14.79 -20.59
N GLN A 20 15.23 14.67 -21.90
CA GLN A 20 13.87 14.77 -22.44
C GLN A 20 12.99 13.58 -22.01
N GLN A 21 13.54 12.36 -22.01
CA GLN A 21 12.83 11.18 -21.50
C GLN A 21 12.54 11.28 -20.00
N LEU A 22 13.50 11.77 -19.20
CA LEU A 22 13.30 12.00 -17.77
C LEU A 22 12.26 13.10 -17.50
N ALA A 23 12.27 14.19 -18.28
CA ALA A 23 11.25 15.23 -18.18
C ALA A 23 9.86 14.71 -18.57
N ALA A 24 9.74 13.98 -19.68
CA ALA A 24 8.47 13.38 -20.10
C ALA A 24 7.91 12.40 -19.06
N ARG A 25 8.77 11.57 -18.43
CA ARG A 25 8.36 10.70 -17.32
C ARG A 25 7.94 11.48 -16.07
N ARG A 26 8.56 12.63 -15.81
CA ARG A 26 8.19 13.52 -14.71
C ARG A 26 6.85 14.24 -14.96
N ASP A 27 6.44 14.36 -16.20
CA ASP A 27 5.21 15.08 -16.55
C ASP A 27 4.03 14.13 -16.83
N ALA A 28 4.29 12.82 -17.01
CA ALA A 28 3.25 11.79 -17.17
C ALA A 28 2.27 11.77 -15.98
N GLU A 29 0.99 11.49 -16.26
CA GLU A 29 -0.03 11.30 -15.22
C GLU A 29 0.33 10.08 -14.36
N PRO A 30 0.25 10.16 -13.02
CA PRO A 30 0.57 9.03 -12.16
C PRO A 30 -0.34 7.83 -12.45
N ALA A 31 0.23 6.64 -12.54
CA ALA A 31 -0.53 5.41 -12.72
C ALA A 31 -1.42 5.14 -11.48
N TRP A 32 -2.54 4.46 -11.71
CA TRP A 32 -3.43 4.03 -10.64
C TRP A 32 -2.75 2.98 -9.74
N PRO A 33 -3.03 2.97 -8.42
CA PRO A 33 -2.45 1.98 -7.54
C PRO A 33 -3.03 0.60 -7.86
N ARG A 34 -2.16 -0.40 -7.89
CA ARG A 34 -2.59 -1.79 -7.80
C ARG A 34 -3.06 -2.02 -6.36
N TYR A 35 -4.10 -2.82 -6.15
CA TYR A 35 -4.60 -3.05 -4.79
C TYR A 35 -4.95 -4.51 -4.49
N ALA A 36 -4.90 -4.84 -3.21
CA ALA A 36 -5.33 -6.12 -2.68
C ALA A 36 -5.97 -5.90 -1.30
N ARG A 37 -6.97 -6.72 -0.96
CA ARG A 37 -7.55 -6.75 0.38
C ARG A 37 -7.20 -8.08 1.04
N VAL A 38 -6.72 -8.02 2.27
CA VAL A 38 -6.49 -9.21 3.11
C VAL A 38 -7.04 -8.92 4.47
N ASP A 39 -7.95 -9.78 4.91
CA ASP A 39 -8.65 -9.62 6.18
C ASP A 39 -9.23 -8.19 6.29
N ARG A 40 -8.69 -7.39 7.21
CA ARG A 40 -9.13 -6.02 7.52
C ARG A 40 -8.23 -4.94 6.93
N VAL A 41 -7.24 -5.31 6.11
CA VAL A 41 -6.22 -4.39 5.55
C VAL A 41 -6.38 -4.24 4.05
N LEU A 42 -6.44 -3.00 3.58
CA LEU A 42 -6.31 -2.63 2.17
C LEU A 42 -4.85 -2.28 1.86
N PHE A 43 -4.27 -3.02 0.94
CA PHE A 43 -2.94 -2.76 0.40
C PHE A 43 -3.04 -1.97 -0.90
N LEU A 44 -2.31 -0.86 -0.97
CA LEU A 44 -2.16 0.00 -2.14
C LEU A 44 -0.70 -0.01 -2.59
N GLN A 45 -0.45 -0.39 -3.83
CA GLN A 45 0.87 -0.47 -4.41
C GLN A 45 1.01 0.53 -5.55
N PHE A 46 1.90 1.50 -5.35
CA PHE A 46 2.19 2.55 -6.33
C PHE A 46 3.45 2.22 -7.11
N ASP A 47 3.59 2.71 -8.34
CA ASP A 47 4.77 2.46 -9.17
C ASP A 47 5.97 3.37 -8.82
N SER A 48 5.71 4.46 -8.10
CA SER A 48 6.67 5.53 -7.87
C SER A 48 6.32 6.36 -6.62
N PRO A 49 7.32 7.01 -5.98
CA PRO A 49 7.06 7.95 -4.88
C PRO A 49 6.10 9.09 -5.27
N ARG A 50 6.16 9.52 -6.54
CA ARG A 50 5.28 10.58 -7.06
C ARG A 50 3.83 10.12 -7.12
N ALA A 51 3.55 8.90 -7.58
CA ALA A 51 2.21 8.34 -7.59
C ALA A 51 1.67 8.13 -6.17
N LEU A 52 2.51 7.60 -5.27
CA LEU A 52 2.15 7.46 -3.85
C LEU A 52 1.79 8.82 -3.24
N THR A 53 2.66 9.83 -3.40
CA THR A 53 2.42 11.18 -2.90
C THR A 53 1.14 11.80 -3.50
N ALA A 54 0.90 11.60 -4.80
CA ALA A 54 -0.29 12.11 -5.47
C ALA A 54 -1.58 11.42 -4.99
N GLY A 55 -1.53 10.12 -4.71
CA GLY A 55 -2.70 9.32 -4.33
C GLY A 55 -3.10 9.43 -2.87
N ILE A 56 -2.13 9.49 -1.95
CA ILE A 56 -2.42 9.43 -0.50
C ILE A 56 -1.66 10.47 0.33
N GLY A 57 -0.79 11.26 -0.28
CA GLY A 57 0.06 12.21 0.44
C GLY A 57 -0.73 13.25 1.25
N ARG A 58 -1.84 13.77 0.71
CA ARG A 58 -2.69 14.73 1.45
C ARG A 58 -3.41 14.07 2.63
N ALA A 59 -3.90 12.84 2.47
CA ALA A 59 -4.52 12.09 3.55
C ALA A 59 -3.51 11.76 4.66
N HIS A 60 -2.29 11.41 4.28
CA HIS A 60 -1.21 11.15 5.22
C HIS A 60 -0.80 12.41 6.01
N VAL A 61 -0.64 13.56 5.35
CA VAL A 61 -0.39 14.86 6.03
C VAL A 61 -1.51 15.18 7.03
N PHE A 62 -2.77 14.94 6.65
CA PHE A 62 -3.90 15.12 7.55
C PHE A 62 -3.83 14.20 8.77
N TYR A 63 -3.39 12.96 8.58
CA TYR A 63 -3.24 11.98 9.65
C TYR A 63 -2.09 12.31 10.60
N GLU A 64 -0.91 12.62 10.09
CA GLU A 64 0.29 12.92 10.89
C GLU A 64 0.24 14.32 11.56
N GLY A 65 -0.61 15.23 11.05
CA GLY A 65 -0.73 16.59 11.55
C GLY A 65 0.46 17.50 11.21
N GLU A 66 1.44 17.01 10.44
CA GLU A 66 2.61 17.76 9.98
C GLU A 66 2.78 17.70 8.46
N ALA A 67 3.55 18.64 7.91
CA ALA A 67 3.95 18.60 6.51
C ALA A 67 4.94 17.44 6.26
N LEU A 68 4.77 16.78 5.11
CA LEU A 68 5.67 15.73 4.63
C LEU A 68 7.13 16.19 4.62
N ARG A 69 8.00 15.51 5.39
CA ARG A 69 9.44 15.73 5.39
C ARG A 69 10.12 14.78 4.40
N GLY A 70 10.23 15.21 3.14
CA GLY A 70 10.90 14.45 2.08
C GLY A 70 9.96 13.54 1.27
N PRO A 71 10.50 12.66 0.41
CA PRO A 71 9.70 11.78 -0.43
C PRO A 71 9.06 10.67 0.42
N LEU A 72 7.77 10.43 0.20
CA LEU A 72 7.03 9.35 0.84
C LEU A 72 7.48 8.00 0.24
N ALA A 73 7.93 7.08 1.08
CA ALA A 73 8.35 5.72 0.68
C ALA A 73 7.26 4.67 0.94
N GLY A 74 6.53 4.86 2.03
CA GLY A 74 5.33 4.15 2.41
C GLY A 74 4.45 5.06 3.27
N CYS A 75 3.21 4.68 3.47
CA CYS A 75 2.39 5.24 4.52
C CYS A 75 1.35 4.23 4.98
N ASN A 76 0.85 4.45 6.18
CA ASN A 76 -0.19 3.66 6.76
C ASN A 76 -1.19 4.56 7.49
N MET A 77 -2.44 4.15 7.58
CA MET A 77 -3.44 4.84 8.40
C MET A 77 -4.67 3.97 8.66
N PRO A 78 -5.37 4.18 9.78
CA PRO A 78 -6.70 3.64 9.98
C PRO A 78 -7.71 4.18 8.96
N ILE A 79 -8.70 3.36 8.57
CA ILE A 79 -9.67 3.71 7.53
C ILE A 79 -10.51 4.93 7.92
N GLU A 80 -10.79 5.10 9.21
CA GLU A 80 -11.55 6.21 9.78
C GLU A 80 -10.82 7.54 9.61
N ARG A 81 -9.48 7.53 9.58
CA ARG A 81 -8.68 8.72 9.29
C ARG A 81 -8.77 9.09 7.82
N LEU A 82 -8.75 8.10 6.92
CA LEU A 82 -8.97 8.32 5.50
C LEU A 82 -10.40 8.84 5.22
N ARG A 83 -11.41 8.31 5.91
CA ARG A 83 -12.79 8.80 5.84
C ARG A 83 -12.92 10.24 6.36
N ALA A 84 -12.32 10.54 7.51
CA ALA A 84 -12.33 11.88 8.08
C ALA A 84 -11.67 12.91 7.15
N TRP A 85 -10.54 12.54 6.55
CA TRP A 85 -9.90 13.37 5.52
C TRP A 85 -10.82 13.59 4.32
N SER A 86 -11.41 12.53 3.76
CA SER A 86 -12.33 12.63 2.63
C SER A 86 -13.55 13.53 2.93
N ALA A 87 -14.09 13.45 4.14
CA ALA A 87 -15.17 14.33 4.57
C ALA A 87 -14.72 15.80 4.69
N SER A 88 -13.48 16.04 5.15
CA SER A 88 -12.92 17.39 5.26
C SER A 88 -12.64 18.06 3.90
N THR A 89 -12.39 17.26 2.86
CA THR A 89 -12.12 17.74 1.50
C THR A 89 -13.39 17.91 0.66
N ALA A 90 -14.57 17.53 1.18
CA ALA A 90 -15.86 17.73 0.51
C ALA A 90 -16.28 19.20 0.34
N SER A 91 -15.46 20.15 0.81
CA SER A 91 -15.61 21.57 0.48
C SER A 91 -15.30 21.81 -1.00
N PRO A 92 -16.14 22.56 -1.75
CA PRO A 92 -15.95 22.80 -3.18
C PRO A 92 -14.63 23.50 -3.56
N ALA A 93 -13.88 24.01 -2.58
CA ALA A 93 -12.57 24.61 -2.79
C ALA A 93 -11.44 23.59 -3.00
N VAL A 94 -11.64 22.31 -2.65
CA VAL A 94 -10.58 21.29 -2.69
C VAL A 94 -10.95 20.21 -3.69
N ALA A 95 -10.54 20.38 -4.96
CA ALA A 95 -10.67 19.32 -5.94
C ALA A 95 -9.77 18.12 -5.55
N LEU A 96 -10.36 16.92 -5.57
CA LEU A 96 -9.62 15.67 -5.50
C LEU A 96 -8.99 15.37 -6.87
N SER A 97 -7.75 14.89 -6.88
CA SER A 97 -7.13 14.34 -8.09
C SER A 97 -7.79 13.01 -8.47
N LYS A 98 -7.62 12.56 -9.72
CA LYS A 98 -8.17 11.28 -10.17
C LYS A 98 -7.65 10.10 -9.35
N ILE A 99 -6.37 10.14 -8.96
CA ILE A 99 -5.75 9.06 -8.18
C ILE A 99 -6.26 9.02 -6.73
N GLU A 100 -6.58 10.17 -6.14
CA GLU A 100 -7.22 10.23 -4.82
C GLU A 100 -8.66 9.70 -4.86
N MET A 101 -9.42 10.05 -5.90
CA MET A 101 -10.76 9.48 -6.10
C MET A 101 -10.69 7.97 -6.26
N ALA A 102 -9.73 7.45 -7.04
CA ALA A 102 -9.52 6.02 -7.19
C ALA A 102 -9.20 5.34 -5.84
N VAL A 103 -8.33 5.93 -5.01
CA VAL A 103 -8.03 5.42 -3.67
C VAL A 103 -9.29 5.35 -2.80
N LEU A 104 -10.12 6.40 -2.81
CA LEU A 104 -11.36 6.44 -2.02
C LEU A 104 -12.42 5.45 -2.53
N GLN A 105 -12.50 5.23 -3.85
CA GLN A 105 -13.36 4.21 -4.46
C GLN A 105 -12.88 2.80 -4.11
N ILE A 106 -11.58 2.52 -4.25
CA ILE A 106 -10.96 1.25 -3.86
C ILE A 106 -11.16 0.98 -2.36
N ALA A 107 -11.15 2.01 -1.53
CA ALA A 107 -11.43 1.91 -0.10
C ALA A 107 -12.92 1.75 0.26
N GLY A 108 -13.82 1.84 -0.72
CA GLY A 108 -15.27 1.79 -0.50
C GLY A 108 -15.80 3.01 0.27
N ILE A 109 -15.10 4.14 0.22
CA ILE A 109 -15.48 5.40 0.86
C ILE A 109 -16.34 6.24 -0.09
N MET A 110 -15.98 6.27 -1.37
CA MET A 110 -16.77 6.90 -2.42
C MET A 110 -17.44 5.83 -3.29
N PRO A 111 -18.65 6.09 -3.81
CA PRO A 111 -19.24 5.22 -4.81
C PRO A 111 -18.30 5.14 -6.02
N ALA A 112 -18.21 3.96 -6.63
CA ALA A 112 -17.63 3.85 -7.96
C ALA A 112 -18.38 4.83 -8.86
N ALA A 113 -17.65 5.65 -9.63
CA ALA A 113 -18.28 6.40 -10.69
C ALA A 113 -18.99 5.38 -11.56
N GLU A 114 -20.31 5.50 -11.71
CA GLU A 114 -21.02 4.72 -12.72
C GLU A 114 -20.26 4.98 -14.01
N ALA A 115 -19.63 3.93 -14.56
CA ALA A 115 -19.02 4.07 -15.87
C ALA A 115 -20.16 4.50 -16.78
N ASP A 116 -20.08 5.71 -17.34
CA ASP A 116 -21.09 6.24 -18.26
C ASP A 116 -21.39 5.14 -19.27
N ALA A 117 -22.56 4.51 -19.11
CA ALA A 117 -23.02 3.41 -19.94
C ALA A 117 -23.57 3.98 -21.25
N ASP A 118 -22.81 4.87 -21.89
CA ASP A 118 -23.05 5.32 -23.25
C ASP A 118 -22.20 4.44 -24.18
N VAL A 119 -22.53 3.15 -24.20
CA VAL A 119 -22.26 2.31 -25.37
C VAL A 119 -23.53 2.34 -26.20
N GLU A 120 -23.44 3.06 -27.32
CA GLU A 120 -24.48 3.13 -28.34
C GLU A 120 -25.11 1.76 -28.59
N ALA A 121 -26.39 1.66 -28.26
CA ALA A 121 -27.26 0.64 -28.79
C ALA A 121 -27.57 1.00 -30.24
N ASP A 122 -26.96 0.30 -31.18
CA ASP A 122 -27.55 0.10 -32.51
C ASP A 122 -27.40 -1.36 -32.96
N ALA A 123 -28.52 -1.91 -33.45
CA ALA A 123 -28.95 -3.31 -33.47
C ALA A 123 -28.48 -4.11 -34.72
N PRO A 124 -29.18 -5.17 -35.19
CA PRO A 124 -29.59 -6.48 -34.60
C PRO A 124 -29.08 -7.68 -35.44
N GLY A 125 -29.22 -8.92 -34.95
CA GLY A 125 -28.97 -10.10 -35.80
C GLY A 125 -29.22 -11.50 -35.22
N ASN A 126 -30.50 -11.90 -35.19
CA ASN A 126 -31.06 -13.23 -35.49
C ASN A 126 -30.28 -14.54 -35.18
N GLY A 127 -30.90 -15.45 -34.42
CA GLY A 127 -30.50 -16.87 -34.37
C GLY A 127 -31.26 -17.72 -33.35
N THR A 128 -32.43 -18.19 -33.75
CA THR A 128 -33.36 -19.12 -33.06
C THR A 128 -32.79 -20.51 -32.74
N GLY A 129 -33.18 -21.10 -31.59
CA GLY A 129 -33.02 -22.53 -31.30
C GLY A 129 -33.53 -22.96 -29.90
N THR A 130 -34.79 -23.35 -29.83
CA THR A 130 -35.51 -24.10 -28.76
C THR A 130 -34.95 -25.54 -28.61
N ALA A 131 -35.11 -26.36 -27.56
CA ALA A 131 -36.18 -26.59 -26.58
C ALA A 131 -35.70 -27.55 -25.42
N GLU A 132 -36.36 -27.47 -24.25
CA GLU A 132 -36.91 -28.56 -23.37
C GLU A 132 -36.00 -29.71 -22.82
N ALA A 133 -36.19 -30.35 -21.66
CA ALA A 133 -36.99 -30.17 -20.42
C ALA A 133 -36.61 -31.29 -19.40
N GLU A 134 -36.62 -30.93 -18.10
CA GLU A 134 -37.13 -31.64 -16.89
C GLU A 134 -36.60 -32.99 -16.32
N ALA A 135 -36.24 -32.91 -15.02
CA ALA A 135 -36.67 -33.72 -13.82
C ALA A 135 -36.28 -35.24 -13.72
N ASP A 136 -36.12 -35.92 -12.58
CA ASP A 136 -36.31 -35.63 -11.15
C ASP A 136 -35.66 -36.75 -10.27
N THR A 137 -35.28 -36.37 -9.03
CA THR A 137 -35.41 -37.08 -7.72
C THR A 137 -34.72 -38.44 -7.36
N ALA A 138 -33.73 -38.32 -6.45
CA ALA A 138 -33.42 -39.05 -5.18
C ALA A 138 -33.32 -40.60 -5.05
N ALA A 139 -32.20 -41.10 -4.47
CA ALA A 139 -32.06 -41.41 -3.03
C ALA A 139 -31.00 -42.49 -2.68
N ASN A 140 -30.07 -42.09 -1.79
CA ASN A 140 -29.58 -42.80 -0.59
C ASN A 140 -28.36 -43.77 -0.57
N MET A 141 -27.47 -43.40 0.37
CA MET A 141 -26.59 -44.18 1.27
C MET A 141 -25.20 -44.74 0.87
N THR A 142 -24.19 -44.01 1.35
CA THR A 142 -23.05 -44.43 2.20
C THR A 142 -21.96 -45.35 1.64
N THR A 143 -20.74 -44.83 1.43
CA THR A 143 -19.55 -45.01 2.30
C THR A 143 -18.23 -44.64 1.58
N ALA A 144 -17.30 -44.13 2.39
CA ALA A 144 -15.84 -44.22 2.26
C ALA A 144 -15.09 -43.36 1.22
N ALA A 145 -14.35 -42.39 1.77
CA ALA A 145 -13.01 -41.95 1.42
C ALA A 145 -12.41 -42.43 0.09
N THR A 146 -12.13 -41.49 -0.83
CA THR A 146 -10.79 -41.09 -1.30
C THR A 146 -10.93 -40.26 -2.57
N GLY A 147 -10.21 -39.13 -2.65
CA GLY A 147 -9.81 -38.52 -3.92
C GLY A 147 -10.82 -37.59 -4.61
N ASP A 148 -10.29 -36.49 -5.13
CA ASP A 148 -10.87 -35.56 -6.09
C ASP A 148 -12.00 -34.62 -5.63
N ALA A 149 -11.59 -33.52 -5.01
CA ALA A 149 -12.28 -32.24 -5.12
C ALA A 149 -11.43 -31.30 -6.02
N MET A 150 -11.51 -31.54 -7.32
CA MET A 150 -11.10 -30.58 -8.34
C MET A 150 -12.37 -29.82 -8.74
N GLY A 151 -12.47 -28.56 -8.31
CA GLY A 151 -13.55 -27.64 -8.71
C GLY A 151 -14.34 -27.06 -7.55
N ASP A 152 -13.77 -26.06 -6.85
CA ASP A 152 -14.45 -24.76 -6.60
C ASP A 152 -13.51 -23.71 -5.96
N ALA A 153 -12.27 -23.60 -6.45
CA ALA A 153 -11.24 -22.73 -5.86
C ALA A 153 -11.21 -21.29 -6.41
N ALA A 154 -12.32 -20.79 -6.98
CA ALA A 154 -12.35 -19.49 -7.65
C ALA A 154 -13.29 -18.44 -7.04
N ASP A 155 -14.19 -18.81 -6.12
CA ASP A 155 -15.26 -17.89 -5.66
C ASP A 155 -15.28 -17.63 -4.13
N GLY A 156 -14.25 -18.10 -3.42
CA GLY A 156 -14.19 -18.03 -1.94
C GLY A 156 -13.34 -16.90 -1.32
N LEU A 157 -12.73 -16.01 -2.12
CA LEU A 157 -11.68 -15.09 -1.64
C LEU A 157 -12.10 -13.62 -1.44
N LEU A 158 -13.38 -13.30 -1.56
CA LEU A 158 -13.92 -11.95 -1.29
C LEU A 158 -15.13 -12.01 -0.35
N ARG A 159 -15.01 -12.67 0.80
CA ARG A 159 -15.87 -12.24 1.92
C ARG A 159 -15.50 -10.79 2.20
N GLU A 160 -16.46 -9.89 1.98
CA GLU A 160 -16.38 -8.45 2.25
C GLU A 160 -16.18 -8.21 3.75
N SER A 161 -15.00 -8.54 4.27
CA SER A 161 -14.57 -8.01 5.55
C SER A 161 -14.42 -6.51 5.37
N PRO A 162 -14.96 -5.69 6.29
CA PRO A 162 -14.72 -4.25 6.25
C PRO A 162 -13.21 -4.00 6.26
N VAL A 163 -12.79 -2.99 5.48
CA VAL A 163 -11.43 -2.46 5.55
C VAL A 163 -11.37 -1.56 6.78
N ASP A 164 -10.45 -1.84 7.69
CA ASP A 164 -10.20 -1.02 8.88
C ASP A 164 -8.85 -0.31 8.84
N TYR A 165 -7.94 -0.77 7.98
CA TYR A 165 -6.61 -0.20 7.86
C TYR A 165 -6.14 -0.13 6.42
N VAL A 166 -5.36 0.90 6.10
CA VAL A 166 -4.75 1.10 4.78
C VAL A 166 -3.24 1.07 4.93
N VAL A 167 -2.59 0.29 4.05
CA VAL A 167 -1.14 0.23 3.90
C VAL A 167 -0.82 0.57 2.45
N ALA A 168 0.01 1.59 2.24
CA ALA A 168 0.44 2.03 0.93
C ALA A 168 1.96 2.04 0.83
N ALA A 169 2.52 1.53 -0.27
CA ALA A 169 3.96 1.49 -0.49
C ALA A 169 4.33 1.53 -1.99
N ILE A 170 5.60 1.82 -2.28
CA ILE A 170 6.16 1.79 -3.63
C ILE A 170 6.47 0.35 -4.06
N GLY A 171 6.18 0.04 -5.32
CA GLY A 171 6.55 -1.17 -6.05
C GLY A 171 8.04 -1.53 -5.92
N GLN A 172 8.30 -2.80 -5.62
CA GLN A 172 9.60 -3.42 -5.25
C GLN A 172 10.21 -3.04 -3.89
N ASP A 173 9.63 -2.14 -3.10
CA ASP A 173 10.14 -1.83 -1.76
C ASP A 173 9.50 -2.70 -0.66
N ARG A 174 10.06 -3.90 -0.48
CA ARG A 174 9.62 -4.84 0.54
C ARG A 174 9.88 -4.35 1.97
N SER A 175 10.91 -3.52 2.16
CA SER A 175 11.34 -3.02 3.46
C SER A 175 10.28 -2.08 4.02
N SER A 176 9.97 -1.03 3.26
CA SER A 176 8.91 -0.08 3.60
C SER A 176 7.56 -0.77 3.74
N PHE A 177 7.22 -1.69 2.84
CA PHE A 177 5.96 -2.43 2.96
C PHE A 177 5.84 -3.22 4.27
N LEU A 178 6.90 -3.92 4.68
CA LEU A 178 6.91 -4.67 5.94
C LEU A 178 6.78 -3.73 7.14
N HIS A 179 7.44 -2.58 7.09
CA HIS A 179 7.34 -1.53 8.09
C HIS A 179 5.89 -1.02 8.22
N GLU A 180 5.28 -0.57 7.12
CA GLU A 180 3.89 -0.08 7.11
C GLU A 180 2.88 -1.17 7.54
N TYR A 181 3.11 -2.42 7.15
CA TYR A 181 2.26 -3.53 7.57
C TYR A 181 2.40 -3.85 9.06
N ALA A 182 3.60 -3.70 9.65
CA ALA A 182 3.79 -3.91 11.07
C ALA A 182 2.94 -2.95 11.91
N HIS A 183 2.80 -1.69 11.51
CA HIS A 183 1.85 -0.74 12.11
C HIS A 183 0.41 -1.24 12.03
N ALA A 184 -0.01 -1.76 10.87
CA ALA A 184 -1.35 -2.32 10.71
C ALA A 184 -1.60 -3.49 11.68
N VAL A 185 -0.61 -4.38 11.88
CA VAL A 185 -0.73 -5.48 12.85
C VAL A 185 -0.76 -4.94 14.28
N TYR A 186 0.04 -3.93 14.61
CA TYR A 186 0.02 -3.27 15.92
C TYR A 186 -1.35 -2.66 16.22
N TYR A 187 -1.95 -1.98 15.25
CA TYR A 187 -3.28 -1.39 15.39
C TYR A 187 -4.39 -2.44 15.54
N LEU A 188 -4.37 -3.48 14.70
CA LEU A 188 -5.48 -4.44 14.58
C LEU A 188 -5.41 -5.61 15.57
N ASN A 189 -4.25 -5.89 16.15
CA ASN A 189 -4.05 -7.02 17.06
C ASN A 189 -3.63 -6.54 18.47
N PRO A 190 -4.58 -6.41 19.41
CA PRO A 190 -4.30 -5.94 20.77
C PRO A 190 -3.24 -6.77 21.50
N SER A 191 -3.23 -8.09 21.32
CA SER A 191 -2.22 -8.96 21.94
C SER A 191 -0.82 -8.71 21.40
N TYR A 192 -0.70 -8.34 20.12
CA TYR A 192 0.58 -7.92 19.56
C TYR A 192 1.00 -6.55 20.09
N ALA A 193 0.08 -5.58 20.14
CA ALA A 193 0.34 -4.25 20.67
C ALA A 193 0.84 -4.30 22.13
N GLU A 194 0.19 -5.12 22.96
CA GLU A 194 0.60 -5.38 24.34
C GLU A 194 1.99 -6.02 24.38
N ALA A 195 2.22 -7.09 23.63
CA ALA A 195 3.52 -7.77 23.60
C ALA A 195 4.67 -6.86 23.12
N ALA A 196 4.42 -5.99 22.15
CA ALA A 196 5.39 -5.01 21.66
C ALA A 196 5.65 -3.91 22.69
N SER A 197 4.61 -3.42 23.36
CA SER A 197 4.73 -2.41 24.42
C SER A 197 5.51 -2.95 25.63
N ASP A 198 5.24 -4.18 26.05
CA ASP A 198 5.99 -4.87 27.11
C ASP A 198 7.45 -5.08 26.71
N ALA A 199 7.70 -5.52 25.47
CA ALA A 199 9.04 -5.71 24.95
C ALA A 199 9.83 -4.40 24.94
N TYR A 200 9.21 -3.30 24.50
CA TYR A 200 9.78 -1.96 24.56
C TYR A 200 10.06 -1.51 26.00
N ALA A 201 9.10 -1.73 26.91
CA ALA A 201 9.21 -1.45 28.34
C ALA A 201 10.25 -2.34 29.08
N ALA A 202 10.68 -3.43 28.48
CA ALA A 202 11.73 -4.31 28.99
C ALA A 202 13.13 -4.02 28.42
N LEU A 203 13.27 -3.08 27.47
CA LEU A 203 14.57 -2.70 26.93
C LEU A 203 15.54 -2.23 28.04
N PRO A 204 16.83 -2.63 28.00
CA PRO A 204 17.87 -2.04 28.85
C PRO A 204 17.88 -0.51 28.71
N SER A 205 18.12 0.21 29.80
CA SER A 205 18.03 1.69 29.84
C SER A 205 18.85 2.36 28.74
N ASP A 206 20.08 1.89 28.52
CA ASP A 206 20.99 2.47 27.54
C ASP A 206 20.53 2.22 26.10
N LEU A 207 19.91 1.07 25.85
CA LEU A 207 19.32 0.72 24.56
C LEU A 207 18.05 1.54 24.31
N ARG A 208 17.16 1.64 25.31
CA ARG A 208 15.95 2.46 25.19
C ARG A 208 16.31 3.91 24.89
N ALA A 209 17.24 4.50 25.63
CA ALA A 209 17.68 5.87 25.40
C ALA A 209 18.23 6.08 23.97
N ALA A 210 18.93 5.08 23.42
CA ALA A 210 19.40 5.14 22.03
C ALA A 210 18.25 5.06 21.01
N VAL A 211 17.27 4.18 21.24
CA VAL A 211 16.06 4.07 20.40
C VAL A 211 15.26 5.37 20.44
N GLU A 212 14.94 5.88 21.64
CA GLU A 212 14.18 7.12 21.82
C GLU A 212 14.88 8.32 21.17
N LYS A 213 16.21 8.41 21.29
CA LYS A 213 16.98 9.46 20.63
C LYS A 213 16.89 9.37 19.11
N GLU A 214 16.99 8.18 18.54
CA GLU A 214 16.89 7.95 17.09
C GLU A 214 15.47 8.29 16.58
N LEU A 215 14.43 7.84 17.29
CA LEU A 215 13.04 8.13 16.93
C LEU A 215 12.70 9.62 17.08
N ALA A 216 13.18 10.27 18.15
CA ALA A 216 13.04 11.72 18.31
C ALA A 216 13.76 12.50 17.20
N PHE A 217 14.93 12.03 16.75
CA PHE A 217 15.65 12.63 15.61
C PHE A 217 14.84 12.53 14.30
N ARG A 218 14.05 11.47 14.14
CA ARG A 218 13.08 11.31 13.05
C ARG A 218 11.78 12.09 13.25
N ASN A 219 11.62 12.79 14.38
CA ASN A 219 10.47 13.60 14.78
C ASN A 219 9.22 12.80 15.16
N TYR A 220 9.38 11.54 15.57
CA TYR A 220 8.26 10.81 16.16
C TYR A 220 7.93 11.34 17.56
N ALA A 221 6.64 11.35 17.89
CA ALA A 221 6.18 11.69 19.23
C ALA A 221 6.49 10.54 20.22
N PRO A 222 6.78 10.83 21.51
CA PRO A 222 7.06 9.77 22.49
C PRO A 222 5.97 8.71 22.63
N ALA A 223 4.71 9.09 22.42
CA ALA A 223 3.57 8.16 22.44
C ALA A 223 3.62 7.09 21.32
N MET A 224 4.35 7.36 20.23
CA MET A 224 4.49 6.45 19.08
C MET A 224 5.73 5.56 19.18
N PHE A 225 6.62 5.77 20.15
CA PHE A 225 7.92 5.11 20.15
C PHE A 225 7.85 3.58 20.20
N ALA A 226 6.89 3.02 20.93
CA ALA A 226 6.73 1.56 20.97
C ALA A 226 6.28 0.99 19.62
N ASP A 227 5.37 1.68 18.92
CA ASP A 227 4.87 1.30 17.61
C ASP A 227 5.96 1.43 16.52
N GLU A 228 6.62 2.58 16.46
CA GLU A 228 7.74 2.81 15.54
C GLU A 228 8.88 1.82 15.77
N TRP A 229 9.24 1.59 17.04
CA TRP A 229 10.29 0.65 17.39
C TRP A 229 9.97 -0.77 16.92
N GLN A 230 8.74 -1.26 17.13
CA GLN A 230 8.39 -2.60 16.68
C GLN A 230 8.40 -2.71 15.15
N ALA A 231 8.01 -1.65 14.43
CA ALA A 231 7.97 -1.62 12.97
C ALA A 231 9.38 -1.71 12.38
N TYR A 232 10.32 -0.86 12.83
CA TYR A 232 11.73 -0.97 12.44
C TYR A 232 12.33 -2.33 12.83
N LEU A 233 11.94 -2.87 13.99
CA LEU A 233 12.40 -4.20 14.41
C LEU A 233 11.97 -5.30 13.44
N GLN A 234 10.83 -5.18 12.75
CA GLN A 234 10.43 -6.13 11.71
C GLN A 234 11.27 -5.99 10.44
N GLU A 235 11.63 -4.76 10.08
CA GLU A 235 12.43 -4.42 8.91
C GLU A 235 13.88 -4.92 9.03
N GLY A 236 14.54 -4.57 10.15
CA GLY A 236 15.95 -4.83 10.36
C GLY A 236 16.41 -4.57 11.79
N LEU A 237 17.48 -5.25 12.20
CA LEU A 237 18.08 -5.03 13.54
C LEU A 237 19.10 -3.89 13.55
N ALA A 238 19.48 -3.38 12.38
CA ALA A 238 20.60 -2.47 12.22
C ALA A 238 20.21 -0.98 12.33
N ASP A 239 18.91 -0.66 12.34
CA ASP A 239 18.40 0.72 12.30
C ASP A 239 18.81 1.56 13.52
N TYR A 240 19.01 0.92 14.67
CA TYR A 240 19.49 1.57 15.88
C TYR A 240 21.03 1.51 16.03
N GLY A 241 21.72 0.89 15.06
CA GLY A 241 23.16 0.73 15.03
C GLY A 241 23.64 -0.68 15.36
N LYS A 242 24.73 -1.09 14.70
CA LYS A 242 25.28 -2.46 14.72
C LYS A 242 25.58 -2.99 16.13
N LYS A 243 25.93 -2.12 17.08
CA LYS A 243 26.24 -2.51 18.45
C LYS A 243 25.04 -3.06 19.22
N TRP A 244 23.81 -2.71 18.82
CA TRP A 244 22.59 -3.12 19.50
C TRP A 244 21.94 -4.38 18.92
N VAL A 245 22.39 -4.85 17.76
CA VAL A 245 21.80 -5.99 17.04
C VAL A 245 21.64 -7.21 17.94
N ALA A 246 22.68 -7.57 18.70
CA ALA A 246 22.64 -8.73 19.60
C ALA A 246 21.61 -8.58 20.74
N LEU A 247 21.38 -7.36 21.22
CA LEU A 247 20.38 -7.08 22.25
C LEU A 247 18.96 -7.03 21.69
N LEU A 248 18.79 -6.60 20.44
CA LEU A 248 17.49 -6.49 19.77
C LEU A 248 16.98 -7.84 19.24
N GLN A 249 17.89 -8.76 18.91
CA GLN A 249 17.54 -10.06 18.33
C GLN A 249 16.52 -10.87 19.14
N PRO A 250 16.62 -11.01 20.48
CA PRO A 250 15.62 -11.74 21.27
C PRO A 250 14.22 -11.11 21.19
N PHE A 251 14.14 -9.78 21.18
CA PHE A 251 12.86 -9.06 21.04
C PHE A 251 12.25 -9.30 19.66
N GLN A 252 13.06 -9.23 18.60
CA GLN A 252 12.59 -9.52 17.24
C GLN A 252 12.08 -10.96 17.13
N GLN A 253 12.83 -11.93 17.66
CA GLN A 253 12.41 -13.34 17.65
C GLN A 253 11.07 -13.55 18.37
N ARG A 254 10.81 -12.82 19.46
CA ARG A 254 9.53 -12.85 20.19
C ARG A 254 8.37 -12.23 19.39
N LEU A 255 8.61 -11.13 18.69
CA LEU A 255 7.55 -10.35 18.01
C LEU A 255 7.26 -10.82 16.58
N ARG A 256 8.25 -11.36 15.87
CA ARG A 256 8.12 -11.78 14.47
C ARG A 256 7.00 -12.78 14.17
N PRO A 257 6.65 -13.74 15.06
CA PRO A 257 5.53 -14.66 14.82
C PRO A 257 4.16 -13.98 14.66
N TYR A 258 3.99 -12.75 15.16
CA TYR A 258 2.76 -11.97 15.01
C TYR A 258 2.65 -11.33 13.63
N VAL A 259 3.77 -10.88 13.06
CA VAL A 259 3.82 -10.16 11.78
C VAL A 259 4.10 -11.15 10.65
N LYS A 260 3.07 -11.92 10.30
CA LYS A 260 3.09 -12.79 9.12
C LYS A 260 2.63 -11.98 7.92
N LEU A 261 3.57 -11.67 7.02
CA LEU A 261 3.21 -11.09 5.73
C LEU A 261 2.20 -12.03 5.03
N PRO A 262 1.07 -11.50 4.54
CA PRO A 262 0.15 -12.29 3.76
C PRO A 262 0.87 -12.98 2.61
N ALA A 263 0.45 -14.20 2.27
CA ALA A 263 0.98 -14.93 1.12
C ALA A 263 0.67 -14.26 -0.23
N LEU A 264 0.03 -13.09 -0.23
CA LEU A 264 0.01 -12.20 -1.38
C LEU A 264 1.43 -11.96 -1.81
N THR A 265 1.76 -12.62 -2.92
CA THR A 265 2.99 -12.29 -3.59
C THR A 265 2.84 -10.84 -4.02
N TRP A 266 3.86 -10.05 -3.77
CA TRP A 266 4.03 -8.71 -4.33
C TRP A 266 3.76 -8.57 -5.85
N GLN A 267 3.63 -9.73 -6.52
CA GLN A 267 3.36 -9.94 -7.94
C GLN A 267 1.88 -10.24 -8.26
N THR A 268 1.03 -10.59 -7.29
CA THR A 268 -0.39 -10.94 -7.53
C THR A 268 -1.38 -9.79 -7.32
N ILE A 269 -0.89 -8.60 -6.96
CA ILE A 269 -1.74 -7.41 -6.87
C ILE A 269 -2.25 -7.09 -8.28
N ARG A 270 -3.57 -7.26 -8.49
CA ARG A 270 -4.20 -7.12 -9.80
C ARG A 270 -4.05 -5.69 -10.31
N PRO A 271 -3.89 -5.46 -11.63
CA PRO A 271 -4.09 -4.14 -12.19
C PRO A 271 -5.51 -3.68 -11.85
N SER A 272 -5.61 -2.42 -11.40
CA SER A 272 -6.88 -1.70 -11.22
C SER A 272 -7.61 -1.57 -12.55
#